data_AF-A0AAD8ENS0-F1
#
_entry.id   AF-A0AAD8ENS0-F1
#
_cell.length_a   1.000
_cell.length_b   1.000
_cell.length_c   1.000
_cell.angle_alpha   90.00
_cell.angle_beta   90.00
_cell.angle_gamma   90.00
#
_symmetry.space_group_name_H-M   'P 1'
#
loop_
_entity.id
_entity.type
_entity.pdbx_description
1 polymer ?
#
loop_
_entity_poly.entity_id
_entity_poly.type
_entity_poly.pdbx_seq_one_letter_code
_entity_poly.pdbx_strand_id
1 'polypeptide(L)'
;MTEKEKEKITDLSKCNFKKMHSYFVQKSEERKAMSKEEKKKIKEQNEEIVKEYGFCIIDGHKERIGNFKIEPPGLFRGRGEHPKMGMLKKRVNPEDVIINCSKDSNIPKPPDGHKWKEVRHDKNVTWLASWTENVQGQVKYVMLNPSSKLKGEKDWQKYETARKLAKSIDKIRREYQEDFKSKEMRIRQRAVALYFIDKLALRAGNEKDEDQADTVGCCSLRVEHIQLHDHKDGKDYVVVFDFLGKDSIRYYNEVSVEKRVYKNLQLFMQNKSTGDDLFDRLNTTVLNKHLNELMEGLTAKVFRTYNASITLQDQLEKLTDPDYTVQEKVNMKMFFFFFFFFFLQILAYNRANRAVAILCNHQRAVPKTHAKSMENLKAKIEAKKEMVQDAERQYKDAKHEHKRNGSAKNKIESPR
;
A
#
# COMPACT_ATOMS: atom_id res chain seq x y z
N MET A 1 29.20 11.39 -22.67
CA MET A 1 29.63 11.45 -24.07
C MET A 1 30.77 12.43 -24.15
N THR A 2 31.86 12.03 -24.80
CA THR A 2 32.96 12.93 -25.22
C THR A 2 32.46 13.91 -26.27
N GLU A 3 33.20 14.98 -26.56
CA GLU A 3 32.79 15.97 -27.57
C GLU A 3 32.58 15.34 -28.96
N LYS A 4 33.50 14.45 -29.39
CA LYS A 4 33.36 13.70 -30.65
C LYS A 4 32.09 12.85 -30.71
N GLU A 5 31.66 12.27 -29.59
CA GLU A 5 30.42 11.50 -29.53
C GLU A 5 29.19 12.40 -29.63
N LYS A 6 29.21 13.60 -29.01
CA LYS A 6 28.12 14.58 -29.09
C LYS A 6 27.92 15.10 -30.52
N GLU A 7 29.01 15.35 -31.25
CA GLU A 7 28.95 15.78 -32.65
C GLU A 7 28.31 14.72 -33.55
N LYS A 8 28.57 13.43 -33.28
CA LYS A 8 28.04 12.31 -34.08
C LYS A 8 26.63 11.89 -33.68
N ILE A 9 26.31 11.87 -32.39
CA ILE A 9 25.06 11.32 -31.84
C ILE A 9 24.11 12.48 -31.52
N THR A 10 23.47 13.00 -32.56
CA THR A 10 22.56 14.16 -32.46
C THR A 10 21.07 13.76 -32.38
N ASP A 11 20.72 12.54 -32.80
CA ASP A 11 19.34 12.07 -32.89
C ASP A 11 19.22 10.62 -32.38
N LEU A 12 18.44 10.45 -31.30
CA LEU A 12 18.21 9.15 -30.67
C LEU A 12 17.46 8.17 -31.60
N SER A 13 16.59 8.67 -32.48
CA SER A 13 15.81 7.81 -33.39
C SER A 13 16.70 7.05 -34.39
N LYS A 14 17.88 7.59 -34.68
CA LYS A 14 18.91 6.97 -35.54
C LYS A 14 19.80 5.97 -34.79
N CYS A 15 19.72 5.92 -33.46
CA CYS A 15 20.49 4.98 -32.65
C CYS A 15 19.83 3.60 -32.61
N ASN A 16 20.61 2.53 -32.82
CA ASN A 16 20.10 1.16 -32.81
C ASN A 16 20.62 0.38 -31.59
N PHE A 17 19.73 0.15 -30.62
CA PHE A 17 20.03 -0.59 -29.39
C PHE A 17 19.66 -2.09 -29.44
N LYS A 18 19.24 -2.64 -30.60
CA LYS A 18 18.76 -4.03 -30.72
C LYS A 18 19.81 -5.06 -30.28
N LYS A 19 21.08 -4.87 -30.66
CA LYS A 19 22.18 -5.77 -30.26
C LYS A 19 22.37 -5.79 -28.73
N MET A 20 22.33 -4.62 -28.08
CA MET A 20 22.41 -4.53 -26.62
C MET A 20 21.21 -5.20 -25.94
N HIS A 21 20.01 -4.99 -26.48
CA HIS A 21 18.80 -5.62 -25.97
C HIS A 21 18.91 -7.15 -26.02
N SER A 22 19.26 -7.72 -27.18
CA SER A 22 19.44 -9.17 -27.35
C SER A 22 20.46 -9.76 -26.37
N TYR A 23 21.60 -9.07 -26.17
CA TYR A 23 22.60 -9.48 -25.18
C TYR A 23 22.04 -9.56 -23.75
N PHE A 24 21.29 -8.54 -23.31
CA PHE A 24 20.72 -8.55 -21.95
C PHE A 24 19.56 -9.54 -21.77
N VAL A 25 18.81 -9.85 -22.85
CA VAL A 25 17.82 -10.93 -22.87
C VAL A 25 18.51 -12.27 -22.66
N GLN A 26 19.54 -12.57 -23.46
CA GLN A 26 20.33 -13.80 -23.35
C GLN A 26 20.96 -13.93 -21.95
N LYS A 27 21.59 -12.88 -21.41
CA LYS A 27 22.14 -12.89 -20.05
C LYS A 27 21.07 -13.17 -18.99
N SER A 28 19.83 -12.74 -19.21
CA SER A 28 18.73 -13.07 -18.31
C SER A 28 18.32 -14.54 -18.39
N GLU A 29 18.40 -15.17 -19.56
CA GLU A 29 18.11 -16.59 -19.77
C GLU A 29 19.21 -17.46 -19.16
N GLU A 30 20.48 -17.11 -19.41
CA GLU A 30 21.65 -17.75 -18.77
C GLU A 30 21.51 -17.73 -17.23
N ARG A 31 21.16 -16.58 -16.64
CA ARG A 31 20.92 -16.48 -15.19
C ARG A 31 19.79 -17.38 -14.69
N LYS A 32 18.74 -17.57 -15.47
CA LYS A 32 17.64 -18.47 -15.10
C LYS A 32 18.07 -19.94 -15.19
N ALA A 33 18.88 -20.25 -16.20
CA ALA A 33 19.43 -21.59 -16.47
C ALA A 33 20.59 -21.99 -15.53
N MET A 34 21.16 -21.06 -14.74
CA MET A 34 22.21 -21.37 -13.76
C MET A 34 21.89 -22.59 -12.90
N SER A 35 22.92 -23.38 -12.61
CA SER A 35 22.81 -24.60 -11.82
C SER A 35 22.38 -24.30 -10.38
N LYS A 36 21.91 -25.33 -9.66
CA LYS A 36 21.58 -25.18 -8.24
C LYS A 36 22.81 -24.79 -7.41
N GLU A 37 23.98 -25.29 -7.76
CA GLU A 37 25.24 -25.02 -7.07
C GLU A 37 25.70 -23.57 -7.26
N GLU A 38 25.64 -23.05 -8.48
CA GLU A 38 25.97 -21.65 -8.77
C GLU A 38 25.04 -20.68 -8.04
N LYS A 39 23.73 -20.98 -8.08
CA LYS A 39 22.71 -20.21 -7.34
C LYS A 39 22.96 -20.24 -5.83
N LYS A 40 23.39 -21.39 -5.28
CA LYS A 40 23.74 -21.54 -3.87
C LYS A 40 24.97 -20.70 -3.51
N LYS A 41 26.04 -20.74 -4.31
CA LYS A 41 27.25 -19.93 -4.10
C LYS A 41 26.95 -18.42 -4.10
N ILE A 42 26.14 -17.94 -5.05
CA ILE A 42 25.71 -16.53 -5.10
C ILE A 42 24.87 -16.17 -3.86
N LYS A 43 24.03 -17.08 -3.38
CA LYS A 43 23.22 -16.87 -2.18
C LYS A 43 24.10 -16.73 -0.94
N GLU A 44 25.09 -17.62 -0.77
CA GLU A 44 26.04 -17.59 0.36
C GLU A 44 26.85 -16.29 0.38
N GLN A 45 27.39 -15.85 -0.77
CA GLN A 45 28.08 -14.55 -0.88
C GLN A 45 27.18 -13.37 -0.50
N ASN A 46 25.90 -13.40 -0.90
CA ASN A 46 24.95 -12.36 -0.50
C ASN A 46 24.63 -12.40 1.00
N GLU A 47 24.61 -13.58 1.62
CA GLU A 47 24.40 -13.74 3.06
C GLU A 47 25.58 -13.22 3.88
N GLU A 48 26.82 -13.39 3.41
CA GLU A 48 28.01 -12.80 4.02
C GLU A 48 27.94 -11.27 4.01
N ILE A 49 27.60 -10.67 2.87
CA ILE A 49 27.37 -9.22 2.76
C ILE A 49 26.29 -8.74 3.74
N VAL A 50 25.20 -9.51 3.90
CA VAL A 50 24.13 -9.18 4.87
C VAL A 50 24.61 -9.34 6.31
N LYS A 51 25.46 -10.32 6.63
CA LYS A 51 26.02 -10.50 7.97
C LYS A 51 26.92 -9.33 8.36
N GLU A 52 27.72 -8.83 7.41
CA GLU A 52 28.66 -7.73 7.61
C GLU A 52 27.97 -6.36 7.64
N TYR A 53 27.14 -6.04 6.63
CA TYR A 53 26.57 -4.70 6.44
C TYR A 53 25.08 -4.58 6.75
N GLY A 54 24.39 -5.71 7.00
CA GLY A 54 22.93 -5.74 7.18
C GLY A 54 22.46 -5.44 8.59
N PHE A 55 23.37 -5.16 9.53
CA PHE A 55 23.06 -4.92 10.94
C PHE A 55 23.83 -3.71 11.48
N CYS A 56 23.25 -3.04 12.47
CA CYS A 56 23.91 -2.01 13.27
C CYS A 56 23.68 -2.28 14.76
N ILE A 57 24.38 -1.55 15.62
CA ILE A 57 24.15 -1.55 17.07
C ILE A 57 23.52 -0.22 17.44
N ILE A 58 22.36 -0.27 18.10
CA ILE A 58 21.67 0.91 18.65
C ILE A 58 21.33 0.59 20.10
N ASP A 59 21.78 1.45 21.02
CA ASP A 59 21.55 1.33 22.46
C ASP A 59 21.90 -0.07 23.01
N GLY A 60 23.00 -0.66 22.51
CA GLY A 60 23.47 -1.99 22.90
C GLY A 60 22.77 -3.17 22.21
N HIS A 61 21.73 -2.93 21.40
CA HIS A 61 21.00 -3.98 20.69
C HIS A 61 21.43 -4.08 19.22
N LYS A 62 21.62 -5.31 18.75
CA LYS A 62 21.87 -5.61 17.33
C LYS A 62 20.56 -5.52 16.55
N GLU A 63 20.48 -4.53 15.66
CA GLU A 63 19.28 -4.22 14.88
C GLU A 63 19.52 -4.40 13.39
N ARG A 64 18.51 -4.88 12.66
CA ARG A 64 18.62 -5.09 11.21
C ARG A 64 18.45 -3.76 10.46
N ILE A 65 19.30 -3.52 9.47
CA ILE A 65 19.18 -2.36 8.56
C ILE A 65 18.22 -2.71 7.43
N GLY A 66 17.33 -1.77 7.07
CA GLY A 66 16.32 -1.98 6.03
C GLY A 66 16.89 -1.98 4.62
N ASN A 67 17.66 -0.95 4.28
CA ASN A 67 18.14 -0.68 2.91
C ASN A 67 19.62 -0.26 2.88
N PHE A 68 20.52 -1.14 3.34
CA PHE A 68 21.97 -0.86 3.38
C PHE A 68 22.64 -0.84 1.99
N LYS A 69 22.01 -1.42 0.96
CA LYS A 69 22.49 -1.34 -0.43
C LYS A 69 22.00 -0.05 -1.08
N ILE A 70 22.93 0.83 -1.45
CA ILE A 70 22.61 2.06 -2.19
C ILE A 70 21.98 1.73 -3.54
N GLU A 71 20.99 2.52 -3.95
CA GLU A 71 20.30 2.33 -5.23
C GLU A 71 21.30 2.44 -6.41
N PRO A 72 21.29 1.48 -7.35
CA PRO A 72 22.17 1.54 -8.51
C PRO A 72 21.80 2.69 -9.45
N PRO A 73 22.75 3.19 -10.26
CA PRO A 73 22.45 4.14 -11.32
C PRO A 73 21.49 3.54 -12.35
N GLY A 74 20.73 4.38 -13.03
CA GLY A 74 19.77 3.94 -14.04
C GLY A 74 18.90 5.08 -14.54
N LEU A 75 17.89 4.76 -15.35
CA LEU A 75 16.93 5.75 -15.80
C LEU A 75 15.83 5.92 -14.76
N PHE A 76 15.48 7.17 -14.44
CA PHE A 76 14.42 7.50 -13.52
C PHE A 76 13.07 7.09 -14.11
N ARG A 77 12.33 6.28 -13.36
CA ARG A 77 11.01 5.79 -13.75
C ARG A 77 9.97 6.41 -12.83
N GLY A 78 9.67 7.68 -13.06
CA GLY A 78 8.56 8.38 -12.41
C GLY A 78 7.23 7.69 -12.73
N ARG A 79 6.26 7.78 -11.81
CA ARG A 79 4.91 7.22 -12.00
C ARG A 79 4.02 8.24 -12.72
N GLY A 80 3.05 7.75 -13.49
CA GLY A 80 2.19 8.60 -14.31
C GLY A 80 2.97 9.37 -15.37
N GLU A 81 2.45 10.51 -15.79
CA GLU A 81 3.08 11.43 -16.73
C GLU A 81 4.11 12.32 -16.02
N HIS A 82 5.12 11.69 -15.42
CA HIS A 82 6.15 12.41 -14.69
C HIS A 82 7.11 13.13 -15.66
N PRO A 83 7.31 14.46 -15.58
CA PRO A 83 8.10 15.23 -16.56
C PRO A 83 9.57 14.79 -16.60
N LYS A 84 10.13 14.40 -15.45
CA LYS A 84 11.51 13.89 -15.31
C LYS A 84 11.72 12.41 -15.69
N MET A 85 10.73 11.70 -16.22
CA MET A 85 10.92 10.28 -16.58
C MET A 85 12.00 10.13 -17.66
N GLY A 86 12.84 9.09 -17.54
CA GLY A 86 13.97 8.87 -18.45
C GLY A 86 15.24 9.64 -18.08
N MET A 87 15.20 10.61 -17.15
CA MET A 87 16.41 11.27 -16.67
C MET A 87 17.38 10.28 -16.02
N LEU A 88 18.69 10.52 -16.16
CA LEU A 88 19.72 9.67 -15.58
C LEU A 88 19.81 9.86 -14.05
N LYS A 89 19.54 8.80 -13.30
CA LYS A 89 19.97 8.65 -11.90
C LYS A 89 21.46 8.32 -11.89
N LYS A 90 22.26 9.23 -11.35
CA LYS A 90 23.71 9.10 -11.27
C LYS A 90 24.10 8.03 -10.24
N ARG A 91 25.32 7.51 -10.38
CA ARG A 91 25.93 6.67 -9.35
C ARG A 91 26.25 7.57 -8.16
N VAL A 92 25.83 7.14 -6.97
CA VAL A 92 26.17 7.78 -5.71
C VAL A 92 27.59 7.33 -5.34
N ASN A 93 28.48 8.28 -5.11
CA ASN A 93 29.84 8.04 -4.65
C ASN A 93 29.95 8.25 -3.14
N PRO A 94 31.01 7.74 -2.47
CA PRO A 94 31.24 8.01 -1.05
C PRO A 94 31.21 9.51 -0.70
N GLU A 95 31.69 10.36 -1.60
CA GLU A 95 31.74 11.82 -1.45
C GLU A 95 30.35 12.48 -1.45
N ASP A 96 29.30 11.74 -1.81
CA ASP A 96 27.90 12.18 -1.74
C ASP A 96 27.21 11.74 -0.44
N VAL A 97 27.80 10.78 0.28
CA VAL A 97 27.19 10.09 1.43
C VAL A 97 27.58 10.75 2.74
N ILE A 98 26.57 11.05 3.54
CA ILE A 98 26.68 11.54 4.92
C ILE A 98 26.41 10.37 5.86
N ILE A 99 27.36 10.09 6.76
CA ILE A 99 27.23 9.05 7.78
C ILE A 99 26.74 9.69 9.09
N ASN A 100 25.79 9.04 9.77
CA ASN A 100 25.35 9.41 11.11
C ASN A 100 25.57 8.25 12.08
N CYS A 101 26.37 8.49 13.12
CA CYS A 101 26.73 7.49 14.13
C CYS A 101 27.00 8.17 15.48
N SER A 102 27.19 7.42 16.57
CA SER A 102 27.54 8.02 17.87
C SER A 102 29.02 8.41 17.90
N LYS A 103 29.39 9.43 18.70
CA LYS A 103 30.78 9.93 18.79
C LYS A 103 31.77 8.89 19.31
N ASP A 104 31.28 8.00 20.15
CA ASP A 104 31.97 6.91 20.82
C ASP A 104 31.91 5.57 20.03
N SER A 105 31.26 5.57 18.87
CA SER A 105 31.16 4.38 18.02
C SER A 105 32.32 4.25 17.03
N ASN A 106 32.53 3.05 16.51
CA ASN A 106 33.48 2.84 15.42
C ASN A 106 32.90 3.44 14.11
N ILE A 107 33.49 4.54 13.65
CA ILE A 107 33.04 5.24 12.43
C ILE A 107 33.34 4.35 11.21
N PRO A 108 32.34 4.04 10.37
CA PRO A 108 32.55 3.28 9.13
C PRO A 108 33.61 3.93 8.23
N LYS A 109 34.58 3.15 7.75
CA LYS A 109 35.59 3.65 6.82
C LYS A 109 35.02 3.71 5.39
N PRO A 110 35.31 4.78 4.63
CA PRO A 110 34.99 4.82 3.21
C PRO A 110 35.81 3.77 2.44
N PRO A 111 35.40 3.41 1.21
CA PRO A 111 36.24 2.62 0.30
C PRO A 111 37.62 3.24 0.10
N ASP A 112 38.61 2.41 -0.23
CA ASP A 112 39.99 2.87 -0.42
C ASP A 112 40.08 3.98 -1.49
N GLY A 113 40.81 5.05 -1.18
CA GLY A 113 40.97 6.22 -2.04
C GLY A 113 39.80 7.22 -2.00
N HIS A 114 38.74 6.94 -1.22
CA HIS A 114 37.56 7.79 -1.11
C HIS A 114 37.40 8.43 0.28
N LYS A 115 36.52 9.42 0.37
CA LYS A 115 36.08 10.00 1.64
C LYS A 115 34.57 10.15 1.70
N TRP A 116 34.01 10.08 2.91
CA TRP A 116 32.61 10.46 3.11
C TRP A 116 32.43 11.96 2.88
N LYS A 117 31.23 12.35 2.46
CA LYS A 117 30.84 13.76 2.37
C LYS A 117 30.97 14.45 3.73
N GLU A 118 30.46 13.78 4.76
CA GLU A 118 30.40 14.26 6.12
C GLU A 118 30.15 13.07 7.06
N VAL A 119 30.75 13.10 8.25
CA VAL A 119 30.37 12.24 9.37
C VAL A 119 29.79 13.12 10.46
N ARG A 120 28.56 12.84 10.89
CA ARG A 120 27.88 13.57 11.95
C ARG A 120 27.36 12.66 13.04
N HIS A 121 26.95 13.29 14.14
CA HIS A 121 26.51 12.63 15.37
C HIS A 121 25.21 13.25 15.88
N ASP A 122 24.16 13.20 15.06
CA ASP A 122 22.84 13.74 15.39
C ASP A 122 21.95 12.66 16.01
N LYS A 123 21.69 12.80 17.31
CA LYS A 123 20.83 11.90 18.10
C LYS A 123 19.34 12.15 17.93
N ASN A 124 18.93 13.22 17.23
CA ASN A 124 17.53 13.59 17.04
C ASN A 124 16.91 12.93 15.79
N VAL A 125 17.72 12.25 14.98
CA VAL A 125 17.31 11.57 13.75
C VAL A 125 17.45 10.05 13.87
N THR A 126 16.80 9.33 12.97
CA THR A 126 16.77 7.85 13.00
C THR A 126 17.43 7.19 11.79
N TRP A 127 18.12 7.97 10.96
CA TRP A 127 18.81 7.47 9.77
C TRP A 127 20.31 7.26 10.08
N LEU A 128 20.90 6.27 9.41
CA LEU A 128 22.29 5.86 9.60
C LEU A 128 23.21 6.46 8.53
N ALA A 129 22.69 6.59 7.31
CA ALA A 129 23.37 7.28 6.22
C ALA A 129 22.35 8.02 5.37
N SER A 130 22.77 9.09 4.69
CA SER A 130 21.94 9.83 3.75
C SER A 130 22.72 10.38 2.58
N TRP A 131 22.03 10.67 1.48
CA TRP A 131 22.59 11.35 0.31
C TRP A 131 21.47 12.10 -0.42
N THR A 132 21.82 13.11 -1.20
CA THR A 132 20.87 13.83 -2.05
C THR A 132 20.83 13.19 -3.43
N GLU A 133 19.65 12.75 -3.90
CA GLU A 133 19.52 12.22 -5.26
C GLU A 133 19.41 13.33 -6.31
N ASN A 134 19.90 13.08 -7.52
CA ASN A 134 20.16 14.13 -8.51
C ASN A 134 18.97 14.52 -9.41
N VAL A 135 17.85 13.80 -9.35
CA VAL A 135 16.71 14.00 -10.26
C VAL A 135 15.70 14.98 -9.65
N GLN A 136 15.32 14.78 -8.39
CA GLN A 136 14.40 15.66 -7.67
C GLN A 136 15.07 16.46 -6.55
N GLY A 137 16.37 16.25 -6.29
CA GLY A 137 17.08 16.91 -5.19
C GLY A 137 16.64 16.42 -3.81
N GLN A 138 15.96 15.28 -3.72
CA GLN A 138 15.45 14.76 -2.45
C GLN A 138 16.53 14.02 -1.68
N VAL A 139 16.47 14.10 -0.35
CA VAL A 139 17.36 13.32 0.52
C VAL A 139 16.84 11.89 0.63
N LYS A 140 17.72 10.92 0.36
CA LYS A 140 17.51 9.49 0.57
C LYS A 140 18.23 9.07 1.85
N TYR A 141 17.69 8.04 2.50
CA TYR A 141 18.16 7.59 3.81
C TYR A 141 18.33 6.08 3.85
N VAL A 142 19.39 5.63 4.51
CA VAL A 142 19.48 4.28 5.08
C VAL A 142 18.85 4.31 6.45
N MET A 143 17.84 3.48 6.68
CA MET A 143 17.14 3.38 7.96
C MET A 143 17.05 1.93 8.44
N LEU A 144 16.70 1.77 9.71
CA LEU A 144 16.43 0.46 10.30
C LEU A 144 15.26 -0.26 9.63
N ASN A 145 15.30 -1.58 9.71
CA ASN A 145 14.24 -2.46 9.24
C ASN A 145 12.95 -2.24 10.05
N PRO A 146 11.76 -2.43 9.45
CA PRO A 146 10.48 -2.34 10.19
C PRO A 146 10.38 -3.20 11.45
N SER A 147 11.14 -4.30 11.55
CA SER A 147 11.17 -5.15 12.75
C SER A 147 11.98 -4.57 13.92
N SER A 148 12.67 -3.45 13.72
CA SER A 148 13.48 -2.81 14.77
C SER A 148 12.61 -2.13 15.82
N LYS A 149 13.11 -2.05 17.06
CA LYS A 149 12.40 -1.41 18.19
C LYS A 149 11.93 0.01 17.85
N LEU A 150 12.83 0.85 17.32
CA LEU A 150 12.54 2.25 17.02
C LEU A 150 11.46 2.44 15.93
N LYS A 151 11.41 1.55 14.95
CA LYS A 151 10.35 1.56 13.93
C LYS A 151 9.04 1.02 14.48
N GLY A 152 9.10 -0.06 15.27
CA GLY A 152 7.95 -0.67 15.92
C GLY A 152 7.24 0.27 16.90
N GLU A 153 7.99 0.96 17.77
CA GLU A 153 7.43 1.92 18.73
C GLU A 153 6.71 3.08 18.03
N LYS A 154 7.28 3.63 16.96
CA LYS A 154 6.62 4.68 16.16
C LYS A 154 5.37 4.16 15.47
N ASP A 155 5.37 2.91 14.99
CA ASP A 155 4.19 2.31 14.37
C ASP A 155 3.08 2.02 15.38
N TRP A 156 3.44 1.59 16.59
CA TRP A 156 2.53 1.44 17.71
C TRP A 156 1.91 2.78 18.13
N GLN A 157 2.73 3.82 18.35
CA GLN A 157 2.27 5.18 18.67
C GLN A 157 1.33 5.76 17.60
N LYS A 158 1.60 5.47 16.32
CA LYS A 158 0.71 5.84 15.21
C LYS A 158 -0.69 5.25 15.40
N TYR A 159 -0.81 3.97 15.75
CA TYR A 159 -2.11 3.36 16.02
C TYR A 159 -2.74 3.84 17.33
N GLU A 160 -1.96 4.08 18.38
CA GLU A 160 -2.49 4.69 19.62
C GLU A 160 -3.07 6.09 19.37
N THR A 161 -2.45 6.89 18.51
CA THR A 161 -2.99 8.19 18.10
C THR A 161 -4.33 8.03 17.37
N ALA A 162 -4.46 7.02 16.50
CA ALA A 162 -5.73 6.72 15.84
C ALA A 162 -6.81 6.22 16.83
N ARG A 163 -6.42 5.49 17.88
CA ARG A 163 -7.34 5.08 18.97
C ARG A 163 -7.78 6.27 19.82
N LYS A 164 -6.90 7.25 20.06
CA LYS A 164 -7.28 8.53 20.70
C LYS A 164 -8.29 9.28 19.85
N LEU A 165 -8.06 9.37 18.53
CA LEU A 165 -9.03 9.96 17.59
C LEU A 165 -10.38 9.23 17.65
N ALA A 166 -10.40 7.90 17.71
CA ALA A 166 -11.64 7.13 17.81
C ALA A 166 -12.53 7.55 19.00
N LYS A 167 -11.93 7.96 20.12
CA LYS A 167 -12.66 8.42 21.31
C LYS A 167 -13.24 9.84 21.17
N SER A 168 -12.65 10.67 20.31
CA SER A 168 -13.02 12.09 20.14
C SER A 168 -13.67 12.40 18.79
N ILE A 169 -13.75 11.42 17.89
CA ILE A 169 -14.19 11.62 16.49
C ILE A 169 -15.57 12.25 16.41
N ASP A 170 -16.52 11.87 17.26
CA ASP A 170 -17.88 12.39 17.21
C ASP A 170 -17.95 13.87 17.63
N LYS A 171 -17.05 14.30 18.53
CA LYS A 171 -16.90 15.72 18.87
C LYS A 171 -16.40 16.50 17.65
N ILE A 172 -15.34 16.01 17.01
CA ILE A 172 -14.77 16.64 15.81
C ILE A 172 -15.80 16.70 14.67
N ARG A 173 -16.62 15.65 14.51
CA ARG A 173 -17.69 15.58 13.52
C ARG A 173 -18.76 16.63 13.75
N ARG A 174 -19.21 16.82 14.99
CA ARG A 174 -20.16 17.89 15.33
C ARG A 174 -19.57 19.26 15.04
N GLU A 175 -18.31 19.49 15.42
CA GLU A 175 -17.65 20.79 15.23
C GLU A 175 -17.52 21.17 13.75
N TYR A 176 -17.04 20.27 12.88
CA TYR A 176 -16.96 20.60 11.46
C TYR A 176 -18.36 20.74 10.81
N GLN A 177 -19.38 20.04 11.32
CA GLN A 177 -20.76 20.18 10.82
C GLN A 177 -21.37 21.54 11.18
N GLU A 178 -21.01 22.08 12.34
CA GLU A 178 -21.35 23.46 12.72
C GLU A 178 -20.61 24.47 11.85
N ASP A 179 -19.32 24.23 11.59
CA ASP A 179 -18.48 25.07 10.74
C ASP A 179 -18.97 25.19 9.29
N PHE A 180 -19.77 24.23 8.79
CA PHE A 180 -20.43 24.35 7.49
C PHE A 180 -21.29 25.62 7.36
N LYS A 181 -21.75 26.17 8.49
CA LYS A 181 -22.62 27.36 8.58
C LYS A 181 -21.85 28.63 8.93
N SER A 182 -20.54 28.55 9.16
CA SER A 182 -19.71 29.71 9.55
C SER A 182 -19.88 30.89 8.60
N LYS A 183 -19.72 32.13 9.07
CA LYS A 183 -19.73 33.31 8.19
C LYS A 183 -18.44 33.41 7.37
N GLU A 184 -17.36 32.77 7.82
CA GLU A 184 -16.06 32.82 7.18
C GLU A 184 -15.87 31.70 6.15
N MET A 185 -15.53 32.08 4.91
CA MET A 185 -15.29 31.13 3.82
C MET A 185 -14.16 30.13 4.14
N ARG A 186 -13.09 30.61 4.78
CA ARG A 186 -11.94 29.77 5.17
C ARG A 186 -12.35 28.64 6.11
N ILE A 187 -13.25 28.93 7.07
CA ILE A 187 -13.75 27.94 8.03
C ILE A 187 -14.63 26.90 7.29
N ARG A 188 -15.52 27.34 6.40
CA ARG A 188 -16.34 26.42 5.59
C ARG A 188 -15.49 25.50 4.71
N GLN A 189 -14.48 26.03 4.03
CA GLN A 189 -13.58 25.26 3.18
C GLN A 189 -12.82 24.21 4.00
N ARG A 190 -12.24 24.61 5.14
CA ARG A 190 -11.58 23.69 6.08
C ARG A 190 -12.51 22.58 6.52
N ALA A 191 -13.74 22.90 6.92
CA ALA A 191 -14.71 21.93 7.39
C ALA A 191 -15.13 20.93 6.30
N VAL A 192 -15.39 21.40 5.08
CA VAL A 192 -15.72 20.53 3.94
C VAL A 192 -14.53 19.63 3.55
N ALA A 193 -13.32 20.17 3.54
CA ALA A 193 -12.11 19.37 3.29
C ALA A 193 -11.91 18.30 4.38
N LEU A 194 -12.14 18.64 5.65
CA LEU A 194 -12.09 17.68 6.76
C LEU A 194 -13.17 16.62 6.65
N TYR A 195 -14.39 16.98 6.23
CA TYR A 195 -15.47 16.04 5.93
C TYR A 195 -15.07 15.04 4.84
N PHE A 196 -14.44 15.48 3.75
CA PHE A 196 -13.93 14.57 2.72
C PHE A 196 -12.82 13.66 3.23
N ILE A 197 -11.91 14.16 4.07
CA ILE A 197 -10.86 13.32 4.68
C ILE A 197 -11.47 12.28 5.63
N ASP A 198 -12.47 12.64 6.44
CA ASP A 198 -13.18 11.73 7.35
C ASP A 198 -14.02 10.70 6.58
N LYS A 199 -14.90 11.12 5.67
CA LYS A 199 -15.87 10.22 5.02
C LYS A 199 -15.28 9.41 3.87
N LEU A 200 -14.39 10.01 3.10
CA LEU A 200 -13.86 9.41 1.86
C LEU A 200 -12.42 8.94 2.00
N ALA A 201 -11.82 9.09 3.18
CA ALA A 201 -10.44 8.72 3.47
C ALA A 201 -9.43 9.32 2.45
N LEU A 202 -9.71 10.53 1.95
CA LEU A 202 -8.80 11.23 1.05
C LEU A 202 -7.49 11.57 1.75
N ARG A 203 -6.40 11.64 0.97
CA ARG A 203 -5.12 12.16 1.47
C ARG A 203 -5.18 13.67 1.57
N ALA A 204 -4.39 14.26 2.45
CA ALA A 204 -4.36 15.71 2.66
C ALA A 204 -4.15 16.52 1.37
N GLY A 205 -3.20 16.10 0.52
CA GLY A 205 -2.88 16.79 -0.74
C GLY A 205 -2.01 18.02 -0.52
N ASN A 206 -0.70 17.81 -0.39
CA ASN A 206 0.24 18.94 -0.41
C ASN A 206 0.36 19.47 -1.83
N GLU A 207 0.59 20.77 -1.95
CA GLU A 207 0.99 21.41 -3.20
C GLU A 207 2.25 20.72 -3.76
N LYS A 208 2.32 20.69 -5.08
CA LYS A 208 3.41 20.09 -5.85
C LYS A 208 4.00 21.11 -6.78
N ASP A 209 5.31 21.00 -6.99
CA ASP A 209 6.02 21.78 -7.99
C ASP A 209 5.73 21.25 -9.41
N GLU A 210 5.90 22.10 -10.42
CA GLU A 210 5.72 21.78 -11.85
C GLU A 210 6.61 20.61 -12.34
N ASP A 211 7.69 20.34 -11.60
CA ASP A 211 8.65 19.26 -11.85
C ASP A 211 8.17 17.85 -11.43
N GLN A 212 6.93 17.74 -10.94
CA GLN A 212 6.33 16.49 -10.46
C GLN A 212 5.11 16.11 -11.30
N ALA A 213 4.75 14.82 -11.28
CA ALA A 213 3.50 14.39 -11.91
C ALA A 213 2.30 15.09 -11.25
N ASP A 214 1.41 15.65 -12.07
CA ASP A 214 0.18 16.30 -11.62
C ASP A 214 -0.73 15.27 -10.94
N THR A 215 -0.76 15.33 -9.62
CA THR A 215 -1.67 14.50 -8.81
C THR A 215 -2.09 15.30 -7.60
N VAL A 216 -3.35 15.17 -7.24
CA VAL A 216 -3.95 15.98 -6.17
C VAL A 216 -4.37 15.14 -4.96
N GLY A 217 -4.56 15.80 -3.83
CA GLY A 217 -5.30 15.28 -2.69
C GLY A 217 -6.36 16.30 -2.26
N CYS A 218 -6.96 16.11 -1.09
CA CYS A 218 -8.14 16.86 -0.66
C CYS A 218 -7.96 18.38 -0.72
N CYS A 219 -6.91 18.92 -0.10
CA CYS A 219 -6.67 20.37 -0.03
C CYS A 219 -6.23 20.97 -1.37
N SER A 220 -5.69 20.16 -2.29
CA SER A 220 -5.20 20.58 -3.59
C SER A 220 -6.17 20.19 -4.73
N LEU A 221 -7.43 19.90 -4.40
CA LEU A 221 -8.46 19.66 -5.42
C LEU A 221 -8.70 20.96 -6.20
N ARG A 222 -9.02 20.78 -7.49
CA ARG A 222 -9.35 21.85 -8.43
C ARG A 222 -10.80 21.71 -8.89
N VAL A 223 -11.39 22.76 -9.43
CA VAL A 223 -12.80 22.76 -9.87
C VAL A 223 -13.08 21.64 -10.89
N GLU A 224 -12.16 21.35 -11.80
CA GLU A 224 -12.28 20.28 -12.81
C GLU A 224 -12.40 18.87 -12.23
N HIS A 225 -11.96 18.65 -11.00
CA HIS A 225 -11.91 17.33 -10.38
C HIS A 225 -13.23 16.88 -9.76
N ILE A 226 -14.22 17.77 -9.70
CA ILE A 226 -15.53 17.47 -9.16
C ILE A 226 -16.66 17.92 -10.09
N GLN A 227 -17.74 17.15 -10.12
CA GLN A 227 -18.98 17.53 -10.77
C GLN A 227 -20.14 17.41 -9.78
N LEU A 228 -21.04 18.40 -9.79
CA LEU A 228 -22.16 18.49 -8.87
C LEU A 228 -23.45 18.14 -9.61
N HIS A 229 -24.19 17.16 -9.11
CA HIS A 229 -25.51 16.77 -9.61
C HIS A 229 -26.54 16.90 -8.50
N ASP A 230 -27.60 17.69 -8.74
CA ASP A 230 -28.66 17.87 -7.74
C ASP A 230 -29.41 16.56 -7.48
N HIS A 231 -29.63 15.77 -8.54
CA HIS A 231 -30.19 14.42 -8.48
C HIS A 231 -29.51 13.51 -9.50
N LYS A 232 -29.02 12.34 -9.07
CA LYS A 232 -28.41 11.32 -9.94
C LYS A 232 -28.63 9.92 -9.36
N ASP A 233 -29.04 8.97 -10.19
CA ASP A 233 -29.26 7.56 -9.83
C ASP A 233 -30.13 7.36 -8.57
N GLY A 234 -31.20 8.16 -8.44
CA GLY A 234 -32.12 8.11 -7.31
C GLY A 234 -31.58 8.71 -6.01
N LYS A 235 -30.44 9.40 -6.04
CA LYS A 235 -29.82 10.07 -4.90
C LYS A 235 -29.76 11.57 -5.11
N ASP A 236 -30.01 12.32 -4.04
CA ASP A 236 -29.86 13.76 -4.04
C ASP A 236 -28.44 14.19 -3.66
N TYR A 237 -28.05 15.38 -4.13
CA TYR A 237 -26.80 16.06 -3.77
C TYR A 237 -25.57 15.19 -4.04
N VAL A 238 -25.44 14.70 -5.27
CA VAL A 238 -24.36 13.79 -5.67
C VAL A 238 -23.15 14.59 -6.14
N VAL A 239 -21.98 14.28 -5.57
CA VAL A 239 -20.68 14.79 -6.00
C VAL A 239 -19.94 13.65 -6.69
N VAL A 240 -19.60 13.86 -7.95
CA VAL A 240 -18.74 12.96 -8.73
C VAL A 240 -17.31 13.47 -8.60
N PHE A 241 -16.43 12.64 -8.05
CA PHE A 241 -15.00 12.89 -7.99
C PHE A 241 -14.29 12.14 -9.10
N ASP A 242 -13.43 12.83 -9.84
CA ASP A 242 -12.57 12.20 -10.84
C ASP A 242 -11.22 12.91 -10.93
N PHE A 243 -10.19 12.30 -10.34
CA PHE A 243 -8.85 12.90 -10.32
C PHE A 243 -7.75 11.85 -10.16
N LEU A 244 -6.52 12.22 -10.49
CA LEU A 244 -5.35 11.39 -10.23
C LEU A 244 -4.78 11.67 -8.84
N GLY A 245 -4.81 10.66 -7.96
CA GLY A 245 -4.23 10.74 -6.62
C GLY A 245 -2.77 10.32 -6.57
N LYS A 246 -2.27 10.03 -5.36
CA LYS A 246 -0.90 9.51 -5.15
C LYS A 246 -0.58 8.36 -6.11
N ASP A 247 0.62 8.38 -6.66
CA ASP A 247 1.13 7.41 -7.64
C ASP A 247 0.36 7.42 -8.97
N SER A 248 -0.36 8.50 -9.27
CA SER A 248 -1.22 8.69 -10.45
C SER A 248 -2.32 7.62 -10.57
N ILE A 249 -2.82 7.14 -9.43
CA ILE A 249 -3.96 6.23 -9.37
C ILE A 249 -5.24 7.07 -9.42
N ARG A 250 -6.08 6.81 -10.42
CA ARG A 250 -7.38 7.48 -10.57
C ARG A 250 -8.28 7.19 -9.36
N TYR A 251 -8.83 8.25 -8.79
CA TYR A 251 -9.92 8.19 -7.82
C TYR A 251 -11.19 8.60 -8.56
N TYR A 252 -12.05 7.63 -8.83
CA TYR A 252 -13.39 7.86 -9.33
C TYR A 252 -14.38 7.43 -8.26
N ASN A 253 -15.28 8.33 -7.85
CA ASN A 253 -16.31 7.99 -6.89
C ASN A 253 -17.53 8.91 -7.03
N GLU A 254 -18.71 8.35 -6.82
CA GLU A 254 -19.97 9.11 -6.85
C GLU A 254 -20.61 9.02 -5.47
N VAL A 255 -20.67 10.17 -4.79
CA VAL A 255 -21.03 10.21 -3.37
C VAL A 255 -22.17 11.18 -3.16
N SER A 256 -23.26 10.71 -2.57
CA SER A 256 -24.30 11.59 -2.03
C SER A 256 -23.78 12.21 -0.73
N VAL A 257 -23.74 13.54 -0.69
CA VAL A 257 -23.22 14.30 0.45
C VAL A 257 -24.34 15.06 1.17
N GLU A 258 -24.04 15.58 2.36
CA GLU A 258 -24.98 16.44 3.07
C GLU A 258 -25.33 17.69 2.24
N LYS A 259 -26.60 18.09 2.22
CA LYS A 259 -27.10 19.26 1.49
C LYS A 259 -26.25 20.52 1.70
N ARG A 260 -25.78 20.75 2.93
CA ARG A 260 -24.92 21.90 3.28
C ARG A 260 -23.53 21.81 2.65
N VAL A 261 -22.94 20.62 2.59
CA VAL A 261 -21.67 20.38 1.90
C VAL A 261 -21.84 20.67 0.41
N TYR A 262 -22.89 20.13 -0.21
CA TYR A 262 -23.17 20.35 -1.63
C TYR A 262 -23.36 21.85 -1.96
N LYS A 263 -24.17 22.57 -1.17
CA LYS A 263 -24.36 24.02 -1.36
C LYS A 263 -23.08 24.82 -1.14
N ASN A 264 -22.22 24.42 -0.21
CA ASN A 264 -20.91 25.03 -0.02
C ASN A 264 -19.98 24.77 -1.21
N LEU A 265 -19.98 23.56 -1.80
CA LEU A 265 -19.22 23.29 -3.02
C LEU A 265 -19.67 24.17 -4.19
N GLN A 266 -20.98 24.37 -4.36
CA GLN A 266 -21.50 25.30 -5.36
C GLN A 266 -20.92 26.71 -5.16
N LEU A 267 -20.87 27.20 -3.91
CA LEU A 267 -20.25 28.48 -3.58
C LEU A 267 -18.73 28.50 -3.82
N PHE A 268 -18.03 27.41 -3.52
CA PHE A 268 -16.57 27.33 -3.70
C PHE A 268 -16.14 27.33 -5.17
N MET A 269 -17.04 26.93 -6.08
CA MET A 269 -16.83 26.91 -7.52
C MET A 269 -17.29 28.20 -8.22
N GLN A 270 -18.00 29.10 -7.53
CA GLN A 270 -18.48 30.35 -8.13
C GLN A 270 -17.31 31.25 -8.53
N ASN A 271 -17.40 31.83 -9.73
CA ASN A 271 -16.40 32.73 -10.31
C ASN A 271 -14.99 32.14 -10.43
N LYS A 272 -14.89 30.81 -10.58
CA LYS A 272 -13.63 30.08 -10.79
C LYS A 272 -13.60 29.38 -12.14
N SER A 273 -12.40 29.31 -12.70
CA SER A 273 -12.09 28.48 -13.87
C SER A 273 -11.88 27.02 -13.45
N THR A 274 -11.91 26.11 -14.42
CA THR A 274 -11.75 24.67 -14.18
C THR A 274 -10.42 24.31 -13.51
N GLY A 275 -9.35 25.04 -13.84
CA GLY A 275 -8.01 24.85 -13.27
C GLY A 275 -7.76 25.52 -11.92
N ASP A 276 -8.72 26.28 -11.39
CA ASP A 276 -8.54 26.97 -10.11
C ASP A 276 -8.74 26.00 -8.93
N ASP A 277 -8.07 26.27 -7.82
CA ASP A 277 -8.21 25.49 -6.59
C ASP A 277 -9.64 25.56 -6.05
N LEU A 278 -10.19 24.38 -5.75
CA LEU A 278 -11.51 24.26 -5.12
C LEU A 278 -11.49 24.92 -3.73
N PHE A 279 -10.41 24.72 -2.98
CA PHE A 279 -10.22 25.28 -1.64
C PHE A 279 -9.14 26.38 -1.63
N ASP A 280 -9.43 27.51 -2.29
CA ASP A 280 -8.50 28.64 -2.50
C ASP A 280 -7.96 29.30 -1.21
N ARG A 281 -8.57 29.05 -0.05
CA ARG A 281 -8.13 29.61 1.25
C ARG A 281 -7.63 28.56 2.22
N LEU A 282 -7.32 27.36 1.73
CA LEU A 282 -6.88 26.22 2.54
C LEU A 282 -5.60 25.62 1.99
N ASN A 283 -4.69 25.25 2.89
CA ASN A 283 -3.59 24.36 2.58
C ASN A 283 -3.40 23.35 3.72
N THR A 284 -2.55 22.35 3.51
CA THR A 284 -2.37 21.26 4.47
C THR A 284 -1.75 21.71 5.79
N THR A 285 -0.93 22.77 5.79
CA THR A 285 -0.36 23.36 7.00
C THR A 285 -1.46 23.94 7.88
N VAL A 286 -2.36 24.74 7.30
CA VAL A 286 -3.51 25.32 8.00
C VAL A 286 -4.44 24.22 8.54
N LEU A 287 -4.73 23.20 7.72
CA LEU A 287 -5.57 22.09 8.14
C LEU A 287 -4.96 21.32 9.32
N ASN A 288 -3.68 20.94 9.23
CA ASN A 288 -3.02 20.17 10.30
C ASN A 288 -2.83 20.99 11.57
N LYS A 289 -2.61 22.30 11.47
CA LYS A 289 -2.57 23.19 12.66
C LYS A 289 -3.89 23.14 13.41
N HIS A 290 -5.01 23.32 12.72
CA HIS A 290 -6.34 23.22 13.33
C HIS A 290 -6.60 21.83 13.93
N LEU A 291 -6.26 20.76 13.21
CA LEU A 291 -6.40 19.40 13.74
C LEU A 291 -5.61 19.20 15.04
N ASN A 292 -4.38 19.72 15.11
CA ASN A 292 -3.56 19.64 16.31
C ASN A 292 -4.13 20.43 17.50
N GLU A 293 -4.86 21.52 17.24
CA GLU A 293 -5.62 22.27 18.26
C GLU A 293 -6.81 21.45 18.80
N LEU A 294 -7.45 20.63 17.96
CA LEU A 294 -8.55 19.75 18.37
C LEU A 294 -8.07 18.55 19.19
N MET A 295 -6.89 18.03 18.87
CA MET A 295 -6.25 16.92 19.56
C MET A 295 -4.75 16.94 19.29
N GLU A 296 -3.94 16.97 20.35
CA GLU A 296 -2.49 16.96 20.24
C GLU A 296 -1.98 15.76 19.41
N GLY A 297 -1.15 16.04 18.41
CA GLY A 297 -0.59 15.06 17.47
C GLY A 297 -1.54 14.67 16.33
N LEU A 298 -2.75 15.21 16.28
CA LEU A 298 -3.71 14.93 15.21
C LEU A 298 -3.29 15.60 13.90
N THR A 299 -3.33 14.82 12.83
CA THR A 299 -3.06 15.27 11.46
C THR A 299 -3.99 14.55 10.50
N ALA A 300 -4.15 15.06 9.28
CA ALA A 300 -5.04 14.47 8.27
C ALA A 300 -4.72 12.99 7.97
N LYS A 301 -3.46 12.57 8.08
CA LYS A 301 -3.06 11.15 7.90
C LYS A 301 -3.66 10.21 8.95
N VAL A 302 -3.94 10.70 10.17
CA VAL A 302 -4.48 9.89 11.28
C VAL A 302 -5.90 9.42 10.94
N PHE A 303 -6.70 10.25 10.26
CA PHE A 303 -8.05 9.85 9.80
C PHE A 303 -8.01 8.64 8.88
N ARG A 304 -7.05 8.57 7.93
CA ARG A 304 -6.91 7.39 7.06
C ARG A 304 -6.55 6.13 7.86
N THR A 305 -5.70 6.24 8.87
CA THR A 305 -5.37 5.11 9.77
C THR A 305 -6.58 4.69 10.60
N TYR A 306 -7.26 5.65 11.23
CA TYR A 306 -8.49 5.41 12.00
C TYR A 306 -9.56 4.72 11.16
N ASN A 307 -9.92 5.30 10.00
CA ASN A 307 -10.95 4.78 9.11
C ASN A 307 -10.62 3.38 8.58
N ALA A 308 -9.37 3.13 8.22
CA ALA A 308 -8.93 1.80 7.78
C ALA A 308 -9.04 0.76 8.91
N SER A 309 -8.58 1.11 10.12
CA SER A 309 -8.61 0.21 11.27
C SER A 309 -10.03 -0.09 11.75
N ILE A 310 -10.88 0.93 11.89
CA ILE A 310 -12.27 0.73 12.35
C ILE A 310 -13.09 -0.04 11.30
N THR A 311 -12.90 0.25 10.01
CA THR A 311 -13.56 -0.51 8.94
C THR A 311 -13.16 -1.98 8.98
N LEU A 312 -11.88 -2.30 9.22
CA LEU A 312 -11.45 -3.68 9.35
C LEU A 312 -12.13 -4.37 10.53
N GLN A 313 -12.14 -3.72 11.69
CA GLN A 313 -12.76 -4.24 12.90
C GLN A 313 -14.26 -4.51 12.69
N ASP A 314 -15.00 -3.51 12.20
CA ASP A 314 -16.44 -3.62 11.92
C ASP A 314 -16.76 -4.72 10.90
N GLN A 315 -15.93 -4.85 9.87
CA GLN A 315 -16.13 -5.87 8.83
C GLN A 315 -15.78 -7.27 9.35
N LEU A 316 -14.77 -7.42 10.19
CA LEU A 316 -14.46 -8.70 10.81
C LEU A 316 -15.58 -9.15 11.73
N GLU A 317 -16.13 -8.24 12.54
CA GLU A 317 -17.28 -8.52 13.41
C GLU A 317 -18.52 -8.93 12.61
N LYS A 318 -18.78 -8.28 11.46
CA LYS A 318 -19.93 -8.61 10.59
C LYS A 318 -19.76 -9.88 9.77
N LEU A 319 -18.54 -10.20 9.35
CA LEU A 319 -18.27 -11.27 8.37
C LEU A 319 -17.74 -12.57 9.01
N THR A 320 -17.34 -12.52 10.27
CA THR A 320 -16.83 -13.68 11.02
C THR A 320 -17.95 -14.22 11.89
N ASP A 321 -18.39 -15.45 11.63
CA ASP A 321 -19.40 -16.12 12.45
C ASP A 321 -18.78 -16.52 13.81
N PRO A 322 -19.39 -16.13 14.94
CA PRO A 322 -18.95 -16.54 16.28
C PRO A 322 -18.88 -18.06 16.44
N ASP A 323 -19.77 -18.81 15.77
CA ASP A 323 -19.83 -20.26 15.87
C ASP A 323 -18.61 -20.96 15.19
N TYR A 324 -17.79 -20.22 14.45
CA TYR A 324 -16.55 -20.71 13.84
C TYR A 324 -15.34 -20.67 14.76
N THR A 325 -15.48 -20.18 16.00
CA THR A 325 -14.38 -20.02 16.96
C THR A 325 -14.21 -21.18 17.94
N VAL A 326 -15.21 -22.07 18.05
CA VAL A 326 -15.22 -23.09 19.11
C VAL A 326 -14.57 -24.40 18.63
N GLN A 327 -13.34 -24.63 19.09
CA GLN A 327 -12.60 -25.90 19.02
C GLN A 327 -13.27 -27.07 19.77
N GLU A 328 -14.38 -26.87 20.47
CA GLU A 328 -14.97 -27.83 21.44
C GLU A 328 -16.07 -28.78 20.90
N LYS A 329 -16.14 -29.08 19.61
CA LYS A 329 -16.97 -30.21 19.13
C LYS A 329 -16.13 -31.22 18.35
N VAL A 330 -15.28 -31.93 19.11
CA VAL A 330 -14.36 -32.96 18.62
C VAL A 330 -15.10 -34.29 18.42
N ASN A 331 -15.20 -34.71 17.16
CA ASN A 331 -15.21 -36.12 16.74
C ASN A 331 -14.60 -36.20 15.33
N MET A 332 -14.01 -37.33 14.97
CA MET A 332 -13.07 -37.57 13.83
C MET A 332 -13.48 -37.11 12.40
N LYS A 333 -14.58 -36.37 12.21
CA LYS A 333 -14.81 -35.51 11.02
C LYS A 333 -13.97 -34.21 11.02
N MET A 334 -13.14 -34.03 12.06
CA MET A 334 -12.51 -32.76 12.44
C MET A 334 -11.44 -32.23 11.48
N PHE A 335 -10.70 -33.05 10.73
CA PHE A 335 -9.62 -32.53 9.86
C PHE A 335 -10.16 -31.81 8.62
N PHE A 336 -11.16 -32.40 7.95
CA PHE A 336 -11.82 -31.76 6.81
C PHE A 336 -12.64 -30.54 7.23
N PHE A 337 -13.31 -30.64 8.38
CA PHE A 337 -14.02 -29.53 9.01
C PHE A 337 -13.02 -28.40 9.26
N PHE A 338 -11.98 -28.61 10.09
CA PHE A 338 -10.97 -27.60 10.45
C PHE A 338 -10.34 -26.90 9.24
N PHE A 339 -9.97 -27.64 8.19
CA PHE A 339 -9.40 -27.05 6.98
C PHE A 339 -10.41 -26.15 6.25
N PHE A 340 -11.68 -26.59 6.16
CA PHE A 340 -12.75 -25.77 5.60
C PHE A 340 -13.04 -24.51 6.44
N PHE A 341 -13.06 -24.61 7.78
CA PHE A 341 -13.22 -23.43 8.67
C PHE A 341 -12.09 -22.43 8.52
N PHE A 342 -10.85 -22.91 8.49
CA PHE A 342 -9.68 -22.05 8.31
C PHE A 342 -9.77 -21.25 7.00
N PHE A 343 -10.22 -21.88 5.90
CA PHE A 343 -10.45 -21.16 4.65
C PHE A 343 -11.59 -20.15 4.71
N LEU A 344 -12.69 -20.48 5.39
CA LEU A 344 -13.80 -19.53 5.57
C LEU A 344 -13.36 -18.30 6.37
N GLN A 345 -12.58 -18.48 7.43
CA GLN A 345 -12.01 -17.36 8.19
C GLN A 345 -11.06 -16.53 7.35
N ILE A 346 -10.17 -17.15 6.57
CA ILE A 346 -9.31 -16.43 5.63
C ILE A 346 -10.13 -15.67 4.59
N LEU A 347 -11.21 -16.26 4.08
CA LEU A 347 -12.09 -15.61 3.12
C LEU A 347 -12.78 -14.39 3.74
N ALA A 348 -13.31 -14.52 4.96
CA ALA A 348 -13.91 -13.43 5.71
C ALA A 348 -12.90 -12.30 5.96
N TYR A 349 -11.70 -12.65 6.42
CA TYR A 349 -10.60 -11.70 6.59
C TYR A 349 -10.25 -10.98 5.29
N ASN A 350 -10.12 -11.71 4.19
CA ASN A 350 -9.80 -11.14 2.88
C ASN A 350 -10.92 -10.22 2.36
N ARG A 351 -12.18 -10.55 2.62
CA ARG A 351 -13.34 -9.70 2.29
C ARG A 351 -13.35 -8.42 3.13
N ALA A 352 -13.10 -8.53 4.43
CA ALA A 352 -12.97 -7.39 5.34
C ALA A 352 -11.82 -6.46 4.90
N ASN A 353 -10.65 -7.03 4.62
CA ASN A 353 -9.49 -6.28 4.12
C ASN A 353 -9.73 -5.66 2.72
N ARG A 354 -10.52 -6.32 1.86
CA ARG A 354 -10.94 -5.76 0.57
C ARG A 354 -11.78 -4.50 0.76
N ALA A 355 -12.69 -4.45 1.73
CA ALA A 355 -13.47 -3.25 2.02
C ALA A 355 -12.57 -2.07 2.44
N VAL A 356 -11.55 -2.34 3.27
CA VAL A 356 -10.53 -1.35 3.64
C VAL A 356 -9.74 -0.85 2.42
N ALA A 357 -9.35 -1.77 1.52
CA ALA A 357 -8.63 -1.42 0.30
C ALA A 357 -9.47 -0.54 -0.64
N ILE A 358 -10.78 -0.83 -0.76
CA ILE A 358 -11.73 -0.01 -1.54
C ILE A 358 -11.82 1.40 -0.93
N LEU A 359 -12.05 1.50 0.37
CA LEU A 359 -12.11 2.79 1.09
C LEU A 359 -10.84 3.63 0.89
N CYS A 360 -9.67 3.00 0.93
CA CYS A 360 -8.38 3.67 0.77
C CYS A 360 -7.99 3.94 -0.69
N ASN A 361 -8.83 3.55 -1.66
CA ASN A 361 -8.54 3.54 -3.10
C ASN A 361 -7.22 2.81 -3.44
N HIS A 362 -6.96 1.68 -2.79
CA HIS A 362 -5.81 0.82 -3.09
C HIS A 362 -6.13 -0.08 -4.28
N GLN A 363 -5.69 0.34 -5.45
CA GLN A 363 -5.93 -0.36 -6.71
C GLN A 363 -4.67 -1.10 -7.21
N ARG A 364 -4.90 -2.14 -8.02
CA ARG A 364 -3.84 -2.86 -8.73
C ARG A 364 -4.32 -3.18 -10.14
N ALA A 365 -3.46 -2.96 -11.13
CA ALA A 365 -3.72 -3.40 -12.51
C ALA A 365 -3.87 -4.92 -12.58
N VAL A 366 -4.79 -5.40 -13.41
CA VAL A 366 -5.01 -6.84 -13.63
C VAL A 366 -3.70 -7.46 -14.17
N PRO A 367 -3.14 -8.49 -13.49
CA PRO A 367 -1.93 -9.15 -13.97
C PRO A 367 -2.14 -9.75 -15.36
N LYS A 368 -1.11 -9.69 -16.23
CA LYS A 368 -1.16 -10.24 -17.60
C LYS A 368 -1.56 -11.72 -17.66
N THR A 369 -1.26 -12.48 -16.61
CA THR A 369 -1.53 -13.92 -16.49
C THR A 369 -2.87 -14.25 -15.81
N HIS A 370 -3.67 -13.24 -15.43
CA HIS A 370 -4.88 -13.44 -14.63
C HIS A 370 -5.92 -14.32 -15.32
N ALA A 371 -6.22 -14.05 -16.60
CA ALA A 371 -7.21 -14.83 -17.37
C ALA A 371 -6.86 -16.33 -17.40
N LYS A 372 -5.61 -16.64 -17.76
CA LYS A 372 -5.10 -18.02 -17.78
C LYS A 372 -5.14 -18.68 -16.39
N SER A 373 -4.82 -17.93 -15.33
CA SER A 373 -4.94 -18.44 -13.96
C SER A 373 -6.38 -18.78 -13.57
N MET A 374 -7.34 -17.94 -13.97
CA MET A 374 -8.77 -18.17 -13.69
C MET A 374 -9.32 -19.36 -14.47
N GLU A 375 -8.92 -19.53 -15.73
CA GLU A 375 -9.26 -20.68 -16.55
C GLU A 375 -8.76 -21.99 -15.93
N ASN A 376 -7.48 -22.03 -15.54
CA ASN A 376 -6.88 -23.18 -14.87
C ASN A 376 -7.60 -23.52 -13.55
N LEU A 377 -8.03 -22.52 -12.78
CA LEU A 377 -8.79 -22.73 -11.56
C LEU A 377 -10.19 -23.31 -11.84
N LYS A 378 -10.89 -22.79 -12.86
CA LYS A 378 -12.19 -23.33 -13.28
C LYS A 378 -12.09 -24.79 -13.72
N ALA A 379 -11.10 -25.13 -14.54
CA ALA A 379 -10.86 -26.51 -14.97
C ALA A 379 -10.64 -27.45 -13.78
N LYS A 380 -9.86 -27.04 -12.78
CA LYS A 380 -9.65 -27.81 -11.55
C LYS A 380 -10.92 -27.97 -10.71
N ILE A 381 -11.76 -26.93 -10.65
CA ILE A 381 -13.05 -27.00 -9.95
C ILE A 381 -13.96 -28.01 -10.63
N GLU A 382 -14.05 -27.99 -11.97
CA GLU A 382 -14.93 -28.89 -12.69
C GLU A 382 -14.49 -30.35 -12.57
N ALA A 383 -13.20 -30.63 -12.77
CA ALA A 383 -12.65 -31.97 -12.52
C ALA A 383 -12.92 -32.46 -11.09
N LYS A 384 -12.89 -31.57 -10.09
CA LYS A 384 -13.21 -31.95 -8.70
C LYS A 384 -14.71 -32.21 -8.48
N LYS A 385 -15.61 -31.50 -9.17
CA LYS A 385 -17.04 -31.81 -9.11
C LYS A 385 -17.34 -33.17 -9.71
N GLU A 386 -16.74 -33.52 -10.84
CA GLU A 386 -16.89 -34.84 -11.47
C GLU A 386 -16.44 -35.95 -10.51
N MET A 387 -15.26 -35.81 -9.88
CA MET A 387 -14.77 -36.76 -8.87
C MET A 387 -15.74 -36.92 -7.68
N VAL A 388 -16.38 -35.82 -7.24
CA VAL A 388 -17.36 -35.87 -6.13
C VAL A 388 -18.62 -36.61 -6.57
N GLN A 389 -19.14 -36.33 -7.77
CA GLN A 389 -20.31 -37.03 -8.31
C GLN A 389 -20.08 -38.53 -8.46
N ASP A 390 -18.88 -38.93 -8.90
CA ASP A 390 -18.51 -40.34 -9.01
C ASP A 390 -18.42 -41.02 -7.63
N ALA A 391 -17.80 -40.34 -6.65
CA ALA A 391 -17.74 -40.85 -5.28
C ALA A 391 -19.13 -40.96 -4.63
N GLU A 392 -20.04 -40.00 -4.89
CA GLU A 392 -21.42 -40.07 -4.42
C GLU A 392 -22.20 -41.23 -5.05
N ARG A 393 -21.98 -41.52 -6.34
CA ARG A 393 -22.54 -42.69 -7.01
C ARG A 393 -22.05 -43.99 -6.37
N GLN A 394 -20.74 -44.15 -6.23
CA GLN A 394 -20.13 -45.33 -5.58
C GLN A 394 -20.63 -45.53 -4.14
N TYR A 395 -20.78 -44.45 -3.37
CA TYR A 395 -21.33 -44.51 -2.02
C TYR A 395 -22.79 -44.99 -2.00
N LYS A 396 -23.63 -44.50 -2.93
CA LYS A 396 -25.03 -44.94 -3.06
C LYS A 396 -25.12 -46.43 -3.39
N ASP A 397 -24.29 -46.90 -4.32
CA ASP A 397 -24.25 -48.31 -4.72
C ASP A 397 -23.83 -49.21 -3.55
N ALA A 398 -22.73 -48.87 -2.87
CA ALA A 398 -22.25 -49.60 -1.68
C ALA A 398 -23.30 -49.62 -0.54
N LYS A 399 -24.04 -48.52 -0.36
CA LYS A 399 -25.13 -48.45 0.63
C LYS A 399 -26.31 -49.36 0.25
N HIS A 400 -26.64 -49.46 -1.03
CA HIS A 400 -27.67 -50.38 -1.53
C HIS A 400 -27.25 -51.85 -1.37
N GLU A 401 -26.01 -52.18 -1.66
CA GLU A 401 -25.46 -53.54 -1.45
C GLU A 401 -25.44 -53.93 0.03
N HIS A 402 -25.01 -53.05 0.93
CA HIS A 402 -25.05 -53.30 2.37
C HIS A 402 -26.49 -53.53 2.87
N LYS A 403 -27.48 -52.79 2.37
CA LYS A 403 -28.89 -53.01 2.72
C LYS A 403 -29.42 -54.34 2.21
N ARG A 404 -28.96 -54.82 1.05
CA ARG A 404 -29.34 -56.14 0.50
C ARG A 404 -28.69 -57.30 1.27
N ASN A 405 -27.44 -57.15 1.71
CA ASN A 405 -26.68 -58.23 2.35
C ASN A 405 -26.71 -58.20 3.90
N GLY A 406 -27.24 -57.14 4.52
CA GLY A 406 -27.26 -56.91 5.97
C GLY A 406 -28.38 -57.57 6.78
N SER A 407 -29.21 -58.43 6.19
CA SER A 407 -30.26 -59.20 6.89
C SER A 407 -29.99 -60.71 6.99
N ALA A 408 -28.80 -61.17 6.59
CA ALA A 408 -28.48 -62.60 6.48
C ALA A 408 -27.30 -63.05 7.37
N LYS A 409 -27.10 -62.43 8.54
CA LYS A 409 -26.17 -62.93 9.58
C LYS A 409 -26.86 -63.01 10.94
N ASN A 410 -27.78 -63.97 11.07
CA ASN A 410 -28.21 -64.56 12.35
C ASN A 410 -28.87 -65.94 12.12
N LYS A 411 -28.20 -66.82 11.37
CA LYS A 411 -28.39 -68.27 11.47
C LYS A 411 -27.01 -68.91 11.46
N ILE A 412 -26.40 -68.97 12.64
CA ILE A 412 -25.36 -69.96 12.92
C ILE A 412 -26.16 -71.21 13.29
N GLU A 413 -26.23 -72.16 12.36
CA GLU A 413 -26.68 -73.52 12.66
C GLU A 413 -25.63 -74.19 13.54
N SER A 414 -26.02 -74.59 14.75
CA SER A 414 -25.23 -75.45 15.62
C SER A 414 -25.21 -76.88 15.03
N PRO A 415 -24.03 -77.47 14.75
CA PRO A 415 -23.95 -78.85 14.32
C PRO A 415 -24.25 -79.81 15.49
N ARG A 416 -25.04 -80.86 15.21
CA ARG A 416 -25.20 -82.05 16.06
C ARG A 416 -24.01 -82.98 15.92
#